data_AF-A0A6V7MCH3-F1
#
_entry.id   AF-A0A6V7MCH3-F1
#
_cell.length_a   1.000
_cell.length_b   1.000
_cell.length_c   1.000
_cell.angle_alpha   90.00
_cell.angle_beta   90.00
_cell.angle_gamma   90.00
#
_symmetry.space_group_name_H-M   'P 1'
#
loop_
_entity.id
_entity.type
_entity.pdbx_description
1 polymer ?
#
loop_
_entity_poly.entity_id
_entity_poly.type
_entity_poly.pdbx_seq_one_letter_code
_entity_poly.pdbx_strand_id
1 'polypeptide(L)' 'QKPRIKSHYRGHKMAVWLNLIPQLHQPGDEDVSMRHHHFREHGDHLYA' A
#
# COMPACT_ATOMS: atom_id res chain seq x y z
N GLN A 1 3.55 39.32 -11.07
CA GLN A 1 4.58 38.26 -11.19
C GLN A 1 4.27 37.42 -12.43
N LYS A 2 5.25 37.12 -13.29
CA LYS A 2 5.04 36.32 -14.52
C LYS A 2 5.07 34.82 -14.15
N PRO A 3 4.08 34.01 -14.54
CA PRO A 3 4.07 32.59 -14.20
C PRO A 3 5.27 31.88 -14.83
N ARG A 4 5.93 31.01 -14.07
CA ARG A 4 7.08 30.21 -14.53
C ARG A 4 6.66 28.74 -14.63
N ILE A 5 7.10 28.07 -15.70
CA ILE A 5 6.97 26.62 -15.82
C ILE A 5 7.81 25.98 -14.69
N LYS A 6 7.19 25.06 -13.96
CA LYS A 6 7.83 24.29 -12.89
C LYS A 6 7.97 22.85 -13.35
N SER A 7 9.06 22.21 -12.96
CA SER A 7 9.30 20.80 -13.25
C SER A 7 8.68 19.90 -12.17
N HIS A 8 8.11 18.77 -12.58
CA HIS A 8 7.56 17.69 -11.73
C HIS A 8 6.73 18.15 -10.52
N TYR A 9 5.55 18.72 -10.79
CA TYR A 9 4.61 19.07 -9.73
C TYR A 9 4.31 17.84 -8.86
N ARG A 10 4.71 17.91 -7.58
CA ARG A 10 4.55 16.83 -6.60
C ARG A 10 5.16 15.48 -7.05
N GLY A 11 6.28 15.52 -7.78
CA GLY A 11 6.93 14.33 -8.35
C GLY A 11 7.08 13.16 -7.39
N HIS A 12 7.54 13.39 -6.16
CA HIS A 12 7.64 12.36 -5.12
C HIS A 12 6.29 11.70 -4.78
N LYS A 13 5.24 12.51 -4.55
CA LYS A 13 3.90 11.97 -4.26
C LYS A 13 3.33 11.21 -5.44
N MET A 14 3.53 11.71 -6.66
CA MET A 14 3.10 11.02 -7.87
C MET A 14 3.86 9.70 -8.06
N ALA A 15 5.17 9.67 -7.81
CA ALA A 15 5.95 8.44 -7.89
C ALA A 15 5.46 7.37 -6.89
N VAL A 16 5.09 7.78 -5.66
CA VAL A 16 4.50 6.88 -4.66
C VAL A 16 3.18 6.29 -5.17
N TRP A 17 2.25 7.13 -5.64
CA TRP A 17 0.93 6.67 -6.09
C TRP A 17 0.98 5.84 -7.37
N LEU A 18 1.84 6.21 -8.33
CA LEU A 18 1.87 5.59 -9.65
C LEU A 18 2.76 4.35 -9.72
N ASN A 19 3.79 4.26 -8.88
CA ASN A 19 4.76 3.14 -8.95
C ASN A 19 4.76 2.28 -7.68
N LEU A 20 4.85 2.89 -6.50
CA LEU A 20 5.09 2.14 -5.25
C LEU A 20 3.82 1.47 -4.73
N ILE A 21 2.72 2.21 -4.63
CA ILE A 21 1.48 1.70 -4.05
C ILE A 21 0.93 0.48 -4.81
N PRO A 22 0.92 0.46 -6.15
CA PRO A 22 0.53 -0.74 -6.91
C PRO A 22 1.37 -1.97 -6.56
N GLN A 23 2.70 -1.82 -6.39
CA GLN A 23 3.59 -2.92 -6.01
C GLN A 23 3.29 -3.44 -4.59
N LEU A 24 3.02 -2.53 -3.64
CA LEU A 24 2.67 -2.93 -2.27
C LEU A 24 1.32 -3.64 -2.16
N HIS A 25 0.41 -3.40 -3.11
CA HIS A 25 -0.90 -4.06 -3.15
C HIS A 25 -0.89 -5.39 -3.92
N GLN A 26 0.20 -5.73 -4.61
CA GLN A 26 0.29 -7.03 -5.28
C GLN A 26 0.26 -8.13 -4.21
N PRO A 27 -0.63 -9.13 -4.33
CA PRO A 27 -0.50 -10.33 -3.53
C PRO A 27 0.89 -10.93 -3.80
N GLY A 28 1.49 -11.54 -2.78
CA GLY A 28 2.79 -12.22 -2.93
C GLY A 28 2.76 -13.29 -4.02
N ASP A 29 3.94 -13.81 -4.36
CA ASP A 29 4.13 -14.86 -5.39
C ASP A 29 3.14 -16.04 -5.21
N GLU A 30 2.82 -16.78 -6.28
CA GLU A 30 1.85 -17.89 -6.21
C GLU A 30 2.21 -18.97 -5.15
N ASP A 31 3.49 -19.04 -4.77
CA ASP A 31 4.02 -19.91 -3.71
C ASP A 31 3.80 -19.38 -2.28
N VAL A 32 3.38 -18.12 -2.13
CA VAL A 32 3.03 -17.51 -0.85
C VAL A 32 1.58 -17.86 -0.55
N SER A 33 1.40 -18.90 0.28
CA SER A 33 0.07 -19.34 0.70
C SER A 33 -0.79 -18.17 1.21
N MET A 34 -1.97 -17.97 0.63
CA MET A 34 -3.01 -17.03 1.10
C MET A 34 -3.42 -17.26 2.58
N ARG A 35 -2.94 -18.35 3.21
CA ARG A 35 -3.12 -18.67 4.63
C ARG A 35 -2.62 -17.59 5.59
N HIS A 36 -1.70 -16.73 5.17
CA HIS A 36 -1.17 -15.65 6.03
C HIS A 36 -2.13 -14.44 6.15
N HIS A 37 -3.17 -14.34 5.32
CA HIS A 37 -4.19 -13.28 5.42
C HIS A 37 -5.35 -13.62 6.36
N HIS A 38 -5.39 -14.83 6.93
CA HIS A 38 -6.33 -15.12 8.00
C HIS A 38 -5.85 -14.43 9.27
N PHE A 39 -6.45 -13.29 9.58
CA PHE A 39 -6.43 -12.72 10.91
C PHE A 39 -6.93 -13.81 11.85
N ARG A 40 -6.01 -14.44 12.60
CA ARG A 40 -6.35 -15.48 13.58
C ARG A 40 -7.07 -14.72 14.69
N GLU A 41 -8.41 -14.73 14.65
CA GLU A 41 -9.23 -14.26 15.76
C GLU A 41 -8.95 -15.17 16.96
N HIS A 42 -7.87 -14.91 17.68
CA HIS A 42 -7.65 -15.41 19.02
C HIS A 42 -8.10 -14.33 19.97
N GLY A 43 -9.33 -14.49 20.47
CA GLY A 43 -9.87 -13.59 21.48
C GLY A 43 -11.33 -13.81 21.85
N ASP A 44 -11.89 -15.01 21.65
CA ASP A 44 -12.93 -15.48 22.56
C ASP A 44 -12.40 -15.27 24.00
N HIS A 45 -13.24 -14.85 24.94
CA HIS A 45 -12.95 -14.54 26.36
C HIS A 45 -12.67 -13.07 26.75
N LEU A 46 -13.38 -12.08 26.22
CA LEU A 46 -13.43 -10.72 26.84
C LEU A 46 -14.68 -10.47 27.71
N TYR A 47 -15.51 -11.49 27.95
CA TYR A 47 -16.73 -11.39 28.78
C TYR A 47 -16.88 -12.56 29.76
N ALA A 48 -15.81 -12.91 30.50
CA ALA A 48 -15.89 -13.81 31.65
C ALA A 48 -16.04 -13.01 32.96
#